data_AF-A0A2P5NKR9-F1
#
_entry.id   AF-A0A2P5NKR9-F1
#
_cell.length_a   1.000
_cell.length_b   1.000
_cell.length_c   1.000
_cell.angle_alpha   90.00
_cell.angle_beta   90.00
_cell.angle_gamma   90.00
#
_symmetry.space_group_name_H-M   'P 1'
#
loop_
_entity.id
_entity.type
_entity.pdbx_description
1 polymer ?
#
loop_
_entity_poly.entity_id
_entity_poly.type
_entity_poly.pdbx_seq_one_letter_code
_entity_poly.pdbx_strand_id
1 'polypeptide(L)'
;MLGAAASLSPALAQGSLLKGAVAEGLSRGFNLPDQAPARADQKPDLSILKTLRRLGMTHVRLPVVAEFVLPALSGPATISSATDDLAQALDQLLDLGYSVSVDMHPDGDFQGLYRRDPKAAQDALLGGWRLLARRLTRYPADRVHAELLNEPPTTDEIWRPFAEKLAKVVREELPRNILIVGPAPTQRHDALASWRPFADANVVYAFHYYDPMAFTHQYALWDKGSAWSRISGVPFPTQAGDATLLRMAQDAARRKDNEVAQVLRDMASQAWTAETIKAQFEMVAAWSAAHSAPVIVNEFGVLRWKARRADRLAWLAAVRSAAEACGFGWAHWDYSTSFGLVNEDGSLDRAVTHALLGA
;
A
#
# COMPACT_ATOMS: atom_id res chain seq x y z
N MET A 1 -43.17 32.75 -18.40
CA MET A 1 -42.78 32.92 -16.99
C MET A 1 -42.92 31.55 -16.34
N LEU A 2 -41.85 30.73 -16.31
CA LEU A 2 -40.86 30.65 -15.20
C LEU A 2 -41.60 30.54 -13.86
N GLY A 3 -41.65 29.41 -13.15
CA GLY A 3 -40.71 28.30 -13.04
C GLY A 3 -40.14 28.33 -11.63
N ALA A 4 -40.55 27.40 -10.77
CA ALA A 4 -39.91 27.16 -9.48
C ALA A 4 -39.99 25.66 -9.17
N ALA A 5 -39.05 24.90 -9.73
CA ALA A 5 -38.75 23.56 -9.28
C ALA A 5 -37.92 23.70 -7.98
N ALA A 6 -38.48 23.28 -6.86
CA ALA A 6 -37.76 23.17 -5.61
C ALA A 6 -36.74 22.02 -5.74
N SER A 7 -35.47 22.39 -5.85
CA SER A 7 -34.34 21.49 -5.77
C SER A 7 -34.26 20.88 -4.37
N LEU A 8 -34.56 19.59 -4.26
CA LEU A 8 -34.19 18.79 -3.09
C LEU A 8 -32.66 18.66 -3.08
N SER A 9 -32.01 19.40 -2.20
CA SER A 9 -30.62 19.14 -1.85
C SER A 9 -30.51 17.72 -1.27
N PRO A 10 -29.60 16.87 -1.75
CA PRO A 10 -29.28 15.66 -1.01
C PRO A 10 -28.50 16.12 0.22
N ALA A 11 -29.16 16.08 1.37
CA ALA A 11 -28.47 16.12 2.65
C ALA A 11 -27.46 14.97 2.65
N LEU A 12 -26.18 15.32 2.69
CA LEU A 12 -25.08 14.39 2.89
C LEU A 12 -25.44 13.52 4.10
N ALA A 13 -25.62 12.23 3.84
CA ALA A 13 -25.74 11.23 4.88
C ALA A 13 -24.48 11.29 5.73
N GLN A 14 -24.54 12.00 6.85
CA GLN A 14 -23.72 11.71 8.01
C GLN A 14 -24.19 10.36 8.58
N GLY A 15 -23.94 9.30 7.80
CA GLY A 15 -23.95 7.95 8.31
C GLY A 15 -22.72 7.83 9.19
N SER A 16 -22.94 7.78 10.49
CA SER A 16 -21.97 7.37 11.50
C SER A 16 -21.14 6.20 10.95
N LEU A 17 -19.91 6.46 10.51
CA LEU A 17 -18.92 5.43 10.30
C LEU A 17 -18.88 4.61 11.60
N LEU A 18 -19.00 3.28 11.50
CA LEU A 18 -18.67 2.41 12.63
C LEU A 18 -17.32 2.86 13.21
N LYS A 19 -17.16 2.77 14.53
CA LYS A 19 -15.90 2.99 15.27
C LYS A 19 -14.73 2.25 14.57
N GLY A 20 -14.00 2.92 13.67
CA GLY A 20 -12.88 2.33 12.91
C GLY A 20 -13.18 1.86 11.47
N ALA A 21 -14.34 2.14 10.88
CA ALA A 21 -14.57 1.81 9.46
C ALA A 21 -13.85 2.78 8.52
N VAL A 22 -13.24 2.25 7.45
CA VAL A 22 -12.61 3.05 6.40
C VAL A 22 -13.67 3.75 5.54
N ALA A 23 -13.35 4.93 4.99
CA ALA A 23 -14.20 5.60 4.02
C ALA A 23 -14.41 4.74 2.76
N GLU A 24 -15.61 4.76 2.16
CA GLU A 24 -15.93 3.96 0.96
C GLU A 24 -14.90 4.17 -0.17
N GLY A 25 -14.41 5.41 -0.32
CA GLY A 25 -13.37 5.78 -1.27
C GLY A 25 -12.06 5.01 -1.13
N LEU A 26 -11.77 4.45 0.06
CA LEU A 26 -10.56 3.70 0.41
C LEU A 26 -10.85 2.18 0.60
N SER A 27 -12.06 1.71 0.29
CA SER A 27 -12.48 0.35 0.62
C SER A 27 -11.80 -0.73 -0.21
N ARG A 28 -11.65 -0.53 -1.53
CA ARG A 28 -11.12 -1.52 -2.47
C ARG A 28 -10.23 -0.84 -3.51
N GLY A 29 -8.95 -1.21 -3.57
CA GLY A 29 -8.02 -0.52 -4.44
C GLY A 29 -6.87 -1.33 -4.97
N PHE A 30 -6.01 -0.65 -5.72
CA PHE A 30 -4.75 -1.15 -6.22
C PHE A 30 -3.71 -0.03 -6.25
N ASN A 31 -2.44 -0.42 -6.26
CA ASN A 31 -1.31 0.47 -6.38
C ASN A 31 -0.99 0.73 -7.84
N LEU A 32 -0.80 1.99 -8.19
CA LEU A 32 -0.44 2.45 -9.52
C LEU A 32 0.90 3.20 -9.46
N PRO A 33 2.02 2.47 -9.37
CA PRO A 33 3.35 3.08 -9.36
C PRO A 33 3.69 3.68 -10.74
N ASP A 34 4.85 4.34 -10.82
CA ASP A 34 5.44 4.81 -12.08
C ASP A 34 4.64 5.91 -12.81
N GLN A 35 3.77 6.63 -12.09
CA GLN A 35 3.00 7.76 -12.62
C GLN A 35 3.55 9.13 -12.19
N ALA A 36 4.42 9.18 -11.18
CA ALA A 36 5.03 10.42 -10.69
C ALA A 36 6.47 10.16 -10.21
N PRO A 37 7.48 10.31 -11.09
CA PRO A 37 7.37 10.74 -12.50
C PRO A 37 6.74 9.66 -13.40
N ALA A 38 6.10 10.09 -14.48
CA ALA A 38 5.43 9.19 -15.40
C ALA A 38 6.44 8.42 -16.27
N ARG A 39 6.30 7.10 -16.32
CA ARG A 39 7.08 6.25 -17.23
C ARG A 39 6.29 5.88 -18.47
N ALA A 40 6.88 6.14 -19.64
CA ALA A 40 6.19 5.93 -20.92
C ALA A 40 5.80 4.46 -21.17
N ASP A 41 6.57 3.51 -20.64
CA ASP A 41 6.37 2.07 -20.72
C ASP A 41 5.40 1.52 -19.67
N GLN A 42 4.96 2.34 -18.71
CA GLN A 42 4.07 1.95 -17.59
C GLN A 42 2.77 2.77 -17.55
N LYS A 43 2.34 3.32 -18.69
CA LYS A 43 1.08 4.07 -18.76
C LYS A 43 -0.12 3.12 -18.59
N PRO A 44 -1.07 3.43 -17.70
CA PRO A 44 -2.23 2.58 -17.51
C PRO A 44 -3.21 2.69 -18.68
N ASP A 45 -3.77 1.55 -19.08
CA ASP A 45 -4.90 1.52 -20.01
C ASP A 45 -6.18 2.08 -19.36
N LEU A 46 -6.68 3.20 -19.88
CA LEU A 46 -7.89 3.87 -19.38
C LEU A 46 -9.15 2.98 -19.47
N SER A 47 -9.24 2.08 -20.44
CA SER A 47 -10.38 1.16 -20.59
C SER A 47 -10.37 0.08 -19.51
N ILE A 48 -9.19 -0.37 -19.08
CA ILE A 48 -9.02 -1.30 -17.95
C ILE A 48 -9.35 -0.57 -16.66
N LEU A 49 -8.85 0.65 -16.45
CA LEU A 49 -9.21 1.47 -15.30
C LEU A 49 -10.73 1.70 -15.20
N LYS A 50 -11.41 1.99 -16.31
CA LYS A 50 -12.89 2.08 -16.35
C LYS A 50 -13.56 0.76 -15.99
N THR A 51 -12.99 -0.36 -16.41
CA THR A 51 -13.53 -1.70 -16.11
C THR A 51 -13.38 -2.02 -14.63
N LEU A 52 -12.22 -1.74 -14.04
CA LEU A 52 -11.98 -1.94 -12.61
C LEU A 52 -12.91 -1.10 -11.73
N ARG A 53 -13.16 0.15 -12.13
CA ARG A 53 -14.11 1.01 -11.43
C ARG A 53 -15.51 0.39 -11.43
N ARG A 54 -15.97 -0.08 -12.60
CA ARG A 54 -17.28 -0.73 -12.78
C ARG A 54 -17.39 -2.04 -12.00
N LEU A 55 -16.29 -2.77 -11.84
CA LEU A 55 -16.23 -3.99 -11.03
C LEU A 55 -16.20 -3.73 -9.53
N GLY A 56 -16.08 -2.46 -9.11
CA GLY A 56 -16.18 -2.06 -7.71
C GLY A 56 -14.87 -1.68 -7.03
N MET A 57 -13.77 -1.51 -7.79
CA MET A 57 -12.61 -0.79 -7.25
C MET A 57 -13.00 0.68 -7.04
N THR A 58 -12.62 1.24 -5.88
CA THR A 58 -12.97 2.60 -5.45
C THR A 58 -11.74 3.47 -5.22
N HIS A 59 -10.59 2.85 -4.96
CA HIS A 59 -9.34 3.50 -4.55
C HIS A 59 -8.20 3.21 -5.52
N VAL A 60 -7.34 4.21 -5.74
CA VAL A 60 -6.01 4.02 -6.32
C VAL A 60 -4.97 4.62 -5.37
N ARG A 61 -4.00 3.82 -4.94
CA ARG A 61 -2.81 4.33 -4.26
C ARG A 61 -1.78 4.70 -5.31
N LEU A 62 -1.28 5.93 -5.27
CA LEU A 62 -0.34 6.50 -6.24
C LEU A 62 0.98 6.83 -5.53
N PRO A 63 1.95 5.90 -5.58
CA PRO A 63 3.33 6.16 -5.17
C PRO A 63 3.95 7.30 -5.98
N VAL A 64 4.41 8.33 -5.29
CA VAL A 64 5.23 9.42 -5.83
C VAL A 64 6.65 9.18 -5.37
N VAL A 65 7.58 9.02 -6.31
CA VAL A 65 8.99 8.79 -5.97
C VAL A 65 9.54 10.02 -5.25
N ALA A 66 9.86 9.86 -3.97
CA ALA A 66 10.15 10.97 -3.06
C ALA A 66 11.28 11.87 -3.57
N GLU A 67 12.34 11.26 -4.10
CA GLU A 67 13.52 11.88 -4.68
C GLU A 67 13.17 12.96 -5.71
N PHE A 68 12.10 12.77 -6.48
CA PHE A 68 11.68 13.67 -7.55
C PHE A 68 10.87 14.87 -7.07
N VAL A 69 10.40 14.85 -5.82
CA VAL A 69 9.55 15.90 -5.23
C VAL A 69 10.16 16.54 -3.98
N LEU A 70 11.38 16.11 -3.61
CA LEU A 70 12.15 16.66 -2.50
C LEU A 70 13.19 17.67 -2.99
N PRO A 71 13.10 18.96 -2.62
CA PRO A 71 14.09 19.98 -3.01
C PRO A 71 15.53 19.71 -2.56
N ALA A 72 15.72 18.82 -1.57
CA ALA A 72 17.04 18.40 -1.12
C ALA A 72 17.72 17.39 -2.07
N LEU A 73 16.94 16.72 -2.93
CA LEU A 73 17.40 15.65 -3.82
C LEU A 73 17.21 15.98 -5.31
N SER A 74 16.31 16.90 -5.63
CA SER A 74 15.99 17.29 -7.02
C SER A 74 15.93 18.80 -7.21
N GLY A 75 16.29 19.24 -8.42
CA GLY A 75 16.18 20.63 -8.85
C GLY A 75 14.75 21.02 -9.27
N PRO A 76 14.46 22.32 -9.43
CA PRO A 76 13.10 22.81 -9.72
C PRO A 76 12.45 22.24 -10.98
N ALA A 77 13.22 21.99 -12.04
CA ALA A 77 12.69 21.43 -13.30
C ALA A 77 12.20 19.99 -13.13
N THR A 78 12.98 19.15 -12.44
CA THR A 78 12.61 17.75 -12.12
C THR A 78 11.36 17.73 -11.26
N ILE A 79 11.31 18.57 -10.22
CA ILE A 79 10.14 18.67 -9.34
C ILE A 79 8.91 19.12 -10.11
N SER A 80 9.03 20.14 -10.97
CA SER A 80 7.91 20.60 -11.79
C SER A 80 7.37 19.46 -12.64
N SER A 81 8.25 18.76 -13.38
CA SER A 81 7.85 17.64 -14.24
C SER A 81 7.13 16.55 -13.46
N ALA A 82 7.69 16.09 -12.33
CA ALA A 82 7.06 15.05 -11.52
C ALA A 82 5.71 15.50 -10.93
N THR A 83 5.57 16.77 -10.56
CA THR A 83 4.29 17.31 -10.05
C THR A 83 3.25 17.52 -11.14
N ASP A 84 3.67 17.77 -12.37
CA ASP A 84 2.78 17.87 -13.53
C ASP A 84 2.29 16.46 -13.94
N ASP A 85 3.17 15.46 -13.92
CA ASP A 85 2.82 14.05 -14.11
C ASP A 85 1.81 13.57 -13.05
N LEU A 86 2.07 13.90 -11.77
CA LEU A 86 1.14 13.62 -10.67
C LEU A 86 -0.23 14.27 -10.90
N ALA A 87 -0.25 15.52 -11.35
CA ALA A 87 -1.51 16.23 -11.62
C ALA A 87 -2.30 15.55 -12.75
N GLN A 88 -1.63 15.18 -13.84
CA GLN A 88 -2.25 14.45 -14.94
C GLN A 88 -2.86 13.12 -14.48
N ALA A 89 -2.13 12.35 -13.67
CA ALA A 89 -2.63 11.09 -13.14
C ALA A 89 -3.83 11.30 -12.20
N LEU A 90 -3.78 12.30 -11.32
CA LEU A 90 -4.90 12.65 -10.44
C LEU A 90 -6.15 13.04 -11.22
N ASP A 91 -6.05 13.94 -12.20
CA ASP A 91 -7.18 14.35 -13.04
C ASP A 91 -7.83 13.14 -13.72
N GLN A 92 -7.03 12.27 -14.35
CA GLN A 92 -7.53 11.07 -15.01
C GLN A 92 -8.25 10.11 -14.06
N LEU A 93 -7.67 9.83 -12.89
CA LEU A 93 -8.25 8.91 -11.92
C LEU A 93 -9.52 9.48 -11.27
N LEU A 94 -9.53 10.79 -11.01
CA LEU A 94 -10.68 11.47 -10.42
C LEU A 94 -11.86 11.51 -11.40
N ASP A 95 -11.61 11.78 -12.68
CA ASP A 95 -12.61 11.73 -13.77
C ASP A 95 -13.22 10.33 -13.93
N LEU A 96 -12.44 9.29 -13.66
CA LEU A 96 -12.91 7.90 -13.62
C LEU A 96 -13.66 7.54 -12.32
N GLY A 97 -13.72 8.45 -11.35
CA GLY A 97 -14.49 8.28 -10.13
C GLY A 97 -13.74 7.56 -9.00
N TYR A 98 -12.41 7.46 -9.04
CA TYR A 98 -11.58 6.88 -7.98
C TYR A 98 -11.24 7.88 -6.88
N SER A 99 -11.26 7.48 -5.61
CA SER A 99 -10.47 8.21 -4.61
C SER A 99 -9.01 7.84 -4.76
N VAL A 100 -8.09 8.75 -4.47
CA VAL A 100 -6.66 8.56 -4.67
C VAL A 100 -5.90 8.89 -3.38
N SER A 101 -5.02 7.99 -2.94
CA SER A 101 -4.01 8.35 -1.94
C SER A 101 -2.69 8.64 -2.64
N VAL A 102 -2.10 9.80 -2.33
CA VAL A 102 -0.78 10.21 -2.81
C VAL A 102 0.24 9.83 -1.75
N ASP A 103 1.10 8.87 -2.10
CA ASP A 103 2.09 8.29 -1.20
C ASP A 103 3.48 8.86 -1.47
N MET A 104 4.16 9.34 -0.43
CA MET A 104 5.57 9.69 -0.52
C MET A 104 6.39 8.40 -0.46
N HIS A 105 6.85 7.94 -1.62
CA HIS A 105 7.48 6.63 -1.77
C HIS A 105 9.01 6.76 -1.90
N PRO A 106 9.80 6.38 -0.89
CA PRO A 106 11.25 6.59 -0.90
C PRO A 106 11.98 5.53 -1.73
N ASP A 107 12.95 5.97 -2.53
CA ASP A 107 13.92 5.10 -3.21
C ASP A 107 15.31 5.17 -2.52
N GLY A 108 16.34 4.65 -3.18
CA GLY A 108 17.66 4.43 -2.60
C GLY A 108 18.36 5.70 -2.09
N ASP A 109 18.16 6.85 -2.76
CA ASP A 109 18.84 8.10 -2.40
C ASP A 109 18.25 8.72 -1.13
N PHE A 110 16.92 8.76 -1.00
CA PHE A 110 16.25 9.21 0.22
C PHE A 110 16.57 8.27 1.38
N GLN A 111 16.51 6.96 1.16
CA GLN A 111 16.90 6.00 2.20
C GLN A 111 18.36 6.18 2.62
N GLY A 112 19.26 6.41 1.66
CA GLY A 112 20.67 6.72 1.91
C GLY A 112 20.87 8.01 2.69
N LEU A 113 20.10 9.05 2.38
CA LEU A 113 20.08 10.30 3.13
C LEU A 113 19.61 10.07 4.57
N TYR A 114 18.51 9.34 4.76
CA TYR A 114 17.97 9.06 6.08
C TYR A 114 18.95 8.28 6.97
N ARG A 115 19.65 7.28 6.42
CA ARG A 115 20.67 6.52 7.16
C ARG A 115 21.87 7.39 7.56
N ARG A 116 22.27 8.35 6.72
CA ARG A 116 23.44 9.20 6.94
C ARG A 116 23.13 10.39 7.85
N ASP A 117 22.00 11.04 7.64
CA ASP A 117 21.55 12.23 8.35
C ASP A 117 20.01 12.24 8.45
N PRO A 118 19.46 11.59 9.50
CA PRO A 118 18.01 11.54 9.73
C PRO A 118 17.38 12.94 9.81
N LYS A 119 18.08 13.94 10.36
CA LYS A 119 17.53 15.29 10.48
C LYS A 119 17.40 15.94 9.10
N ALA A 120 18.40 15.82 8.23
CA ALA A 120 18.32 16.33 6.87
C ALA A 120 17.21 15.65 6.07
N ALA A 121 17.03 14.34 6.22
CA ALA A 121 15.93 13.62 5.57
C ALA A 121 14.54 14.08 6.09
N GLN A 122 14.42 14.30 7.38
CA GLN A 122 13.20 14.85 8.00
C GLN A 122 12.90 16.28 7.51
N ASP A 123 13.91 17.14 7.46
CA ASP A 123 13.77 18.51 6.94
C ASP A 123 13.39 18.48 5.44
N ALA A 124 13.94 17.54 4.66
CA ALA A 124 13.56 17.32 3.27
C ALA A 124 12.08 16.91 3.16
N LEU A 125 11.61 15.95 3.97
CA LEU A 125 10.20 15.53 3.97
C LEU A 125 9.24 16.67 4.31
N LEU A 126 9.58 17.50 5.30
CA LEU A 126 8.77 18.69 5.64
C LEU A 126 8.70 19.66 4.46
N GLY A 127 9.79 19.85 3.71
CA GLY A 127 9.82 20.67 2.51
C GLY A 127 9.01 20.09 1.36
N GLY A 128 9.21 18.81 1.05
CA GLY A 128 8.49 18.11 -0.02
C GLY A 128 6.99 18.07 0.24
N TRP A 129 6.57 17.77 1.47
CA TRP A 129 5.15 17.77 1.83
C TRP A 129 4.50 19.15 1.74
N ARG A 130 5.18 20.25 2.11
CA ARG A 130 4.63 21.60 1.87
C ARG A 130 4.39 21.86 0.39
N LEU A 131 5.28 21.38 -0.48
CA LEU A 131 5.14 21.53 -1.92
C LEU A 131 3.97 20.71 -2.46
N LEU A 132 3.93 19.41 -2.14
CA LEU A 132 2.85 18.52 -2.57
C LEU A 132 1.51 18.95 -1.99
N ALA A 133 1.42 19.19 -0.69
CA ALA A 133 0.17 19.57 -0.03
C ALA A 133 -0.46 20.82 -0.65
N ARG A 134 0.33 21.86 -0.96
CA ARG A 134 -0.13 23.04 -1.70
C ARG A 134 -0.73 22.68 -3.07
N ARG A 135 -0.11 21.76 -3.81
CA ARG A 135 -0.65 21.27 -5.10
C ARG A 135 -1.94 20.49 -4.90
N LEU A 136 -2.01 19.66 -3.87
CA LEU A 136 -3.18 18.84 -3.57
C LEU A 136 -4.41 19.64 -3.12
N THR A 137 -4.26 20.90 -2.67
CA THR A 137 -5.39 21.79 -2.33
C THR A 137 -6.37 22.02 -3.49
N ARG A 138 -5.94 21.77 -4.73
CA ARG A 138 -6.76 21.92 -5.94
C ARG A 138 -7.80 20.82 -6.09
N TYR A 139 -7.66 19.71 -5.37
CA TYR A 139 -8.52 18.55 -5.49
C TYR A 139 -9.49 18.40 -4.31
N PRO A 140 -10.63 17.71 -4.48
CA PRO A 140 -11.58 17.50 -3.39
C PRO A 140 -10.97 16.70 -2.24
N ALA A 141 -11.10 17.22 -1.01
CA ALA A 141 -10.48 16.64 0.18
C ALA A 141 -11.06 15.27 0.58
N ASP A 142 -12.28 14.97 0.14
CA ASP A 142 -12.98 13.69 0.29
C ASP A 142 -12.57 12.66 -0.77
N ARG A 143 -11.75 13.04 -1.75
CA ARG A 143 -11.31 12.18 -2.86
C ARG A 143 -9.80 12.05 -3.00
N VAL A 144 -9.02 13.02 -2.54
CA VAL A 144 -7.55 12.97 -2.57
C VAL A 144 -7.00 12.98 -1.14
N HIS A 145 -6.16 12.01 -0.83
CA HIS A 145 -5.63 11.77 0.52
C HIS A 145 -4.10 11.77 0.50
N ALA A 146 -3.48 12.06 1.64
CA ALA A 146 -2.03 12.18 1.74
C ALA A 146 -1.47 11.06 2.62
N GLU A 147 -0.60 10.22 2.06
CA GLU A 147 0.07 9.12 2.75
C GLU A 147 1.52 9.48 3.05
N LEU A 148 1.83 9.70 4.34
CA LEU A 148 2.96 10.53 4.78
C LEU A 148 4.34 10.03 4.34
N LEU A 149 4.57 8.72 4.40
CA LEU A 149 5.80 8.07 3.97
C LEU A 149 5.61 6.55 3.92
N ASN A 150 5.94 5.95 2.79
CA ASN A 150 6.07 4.50 2.66
C ASN A 150 7.33 4.00 3.36
N GLU A 151 7.20 2.91 4.12
CA GLU A 151 8.27 2.17 4.79
C GLU A 151 9.41 3.05 5.33
N PRO A 152 9.14 3.84 6.39
CA PRO A 152 10.12 4.79 6.92
C PRO A 152 11.45 4.10 7.24
N PRO A 153 12.59 4.50 6.63
CA PRO A 153 13.86 3.77 6.73
C PRO A 153 14.59 4.05 8.06
N THR A 154 13.90 3.86 9.18
CA THR A 154 14.34 4.18 10.54
C THR A 154 13.57 3.36 11.58
N THR A 155 13.83 3.58 12.86
CA THR A 155 13.08 2.96 13.94
C THR A 155 11.85 3.77 14.30
N ASP A 156 10.86 3.14 14.93
CA ASP A 156 9.61 3.80 15.26
C ASP A 156 9.77 4.86 16.37
N GLU A 157 10.79 4.73 17.22
CA GLU A 157 11.17 5.75 18.21
C GLU A 157 11.56 7.08 17.55
N ILE A 158 12.14 7.02 16.35
CA ILE A 158 12.51 8.18 15.54
C ILE A 158 11.32 8.60 14.68
N TRP A 159 10.68 7.64 14.01
CA TRP A 159 9.62 7.92 13.04
C TRP A 159 8.36 8.47 13.69
N ARG A 160 7.78 7.79 14.69
CA ARG A 160 6.46 8.14 15.23
C ARG A 160 6.35 9.59 15.71
N PRO A 161 7.28 10.16 16.51
CA PRO A 161 7.18 11.56 16.92
C PRO A 161 7.39 12.51 15.73
N PHE A 162 8.24 12.17 14.77
CA PHE A 162 8.42 12.96 13.56
C PHE A 162 7.18 12.93 12.66
N ALA A 163 6.55 11.77 12.49
CA ALA A 163 5.33 11.61 11.68
C ALA A 163 4.19 12.49 12.20
N GLU A 164 4.08 12.67 13.53
CA GLU A 164 3.10 13.61 14.12
C GLU A 164 3.42 15.08 13.79
N LYS A 165 4.71 15.44 13.85
CA LYS A 165 5.17 16.77 13.44
C LYS A 165 4.89 17.00 11.95
N LEU A 166 5.16 16.00 11.11
CA LEU A 166 4.91 16.05 9.68
C LEU A 166 3.41 16.18 9.39
N ALA A 167 2.56 15.41 10.06
CA ALA A 167 1.12 15.50 9.94
C ALA A 167 0.60 16.92 10.24
N LYS A 168 1.12 17.58 11.30
CA LYS A 168 0.77 18.97 11.60
C LYS A 168 1.12 19.92 10.46
N VAL A 169 2.29 19.74 9.82
CA VAL A 169 2.68 20.56 8.66
C VAL A 169 1.79 20.28 7.45
N VAL A 170 1.45 19.02 7.17
CA VAL A 170 0.52 18.69 6.07
C VAL A 170 -0.87 19.30 6.33
N ARG A 171 -1.34 19.30 7.58
CA ARG A 171 -2.63 19.87 7.99
C ARG A 171 -2.75 21.38 7.79
N GLU A 172 -1.64 22.12 7.84
CA GLU A 172 -1.65 23.56 7.55
C GLU A 172 -2.20 23.86 6.15
N GLU A 173 -1.96 22.97 5.18
CA GLU A 173 -2.41 23.11 3.80
C GLU A 173 -3.63 22.20 3.49
N LEU A 174 -3.72 21.03 4.12
CA LEU A 174 -4.76 20.01 3.90
C LEU A 174 -5.58 19.73 5.17
N PRO A 175 -6.40 20.69 5.65
CA PRO A 175 -7.10 20.58 6.92
C PRO A 175 -8.22 19.53 6.94
N ARG A 176 -8.73 19.11 5.77
CA ARG A 176 -9.88 18.18 5.65
C ARG A 176 -9.55 16.84 5.01
N ASN A 177 -8.38 16.68 4.39
CA ASN A 177 -8.02 15.44 3.70
C ASN A 177 -7.75 14.33 4.72
N ILE A 178 -8.01 13.07 4.39
CA ILE A 178 -7.50 11.95 5.19
C ILE A 178 -5.96 11.95 5.12
N LEU A 179 -5.30 11.77 6.27
CA LEU A 179 -3.88 11.38 6.29
C LEU A 179 -3.78 9.87 6.46
N ILE A 180 -2.89 9.25 5.72
CA ILE A 180 -2.56 7.84 5.85
C ILE A 180 -1.14 7.72 6.41
N VAL A 181 -0.96 6.88 7.44
CA VAL A 181 0.33 6.72 8.10
C VAL A 181 0.44 5.35 8.77
N GLY A 182 1.62 4.76 8.78
CA GLY A 182 1.92 3.49 9.45
C GLY A 182 3.22 3.53 10.27
N PRO A 183 3.51 2.44 10.99
CA PRO A 183 4.72 2.30 11.81
C PRO A 183 5.98 2.06 10.96
N ALA A 184 7.15 2.38 11.50
CA ALA A 184 8.44 2.05 10.90
C ALA A 184 8.94 0.65 11.33
N PRO A 185 9.89 0.02 10.61
CA PRO A 185 10.44 0.45 9.32
C PRO A 185 9.63 -0.04 8.10
N THR A 186 9.01 -1.21 8.20
CA THR A 186 8.37 -1.90 7.06
C THR A 186 6.85 -1.93 7.15
N GLN A 187 6.26 -1.05 7.98
CA GLN A 187 4.80 -0.92 8.15
C GLN A 187 4.09 -2.25 8.42
N ARG A 188 4.64 -3.10 9.30
CA ARG A 188 4.04 -4.40 9.59
C ARG A 188 2.80 -4.31 10.48
N HIS A 189 1.92 -5.29 10.32
CA HIS A 189 0.67 -5.43 11.07
C HIS A 189 0.88 -5.58 12.59
N ASP A 190 1.90 -6.32 13.01
CA ASP A 190 2.25 -6.55 14.42
C ASP A 190 2.74 -5.25 15.10
N ALA A 191 3.54 -4.45 14.39
CA ALA A 191 3.91 -3.12 14.84
C ALA A 191 2.66 -2.22 14.99
N LEU A 192 1.75 -2.23 14.01
CA LEU A 192 0.54 -1.40 14.05
C LEU A 192 -0.38 -1.80 15.22
N ALA A 193 -0.52 -3.09 15.51
CA ALA A 193 -1.38 -3.60 16.59
C ALA A 193 -1.01 -3.07 18.00
N SER A 194 0.14 -2.43 18.15
CA SER A 194 0.60 -1.79 19.39
C SER A 194 0.99 -0.31 19.21
N TRP A 195 0.71 0.28 18.05
CA TRP A 195 1.15 1.63 17.71
C TRP A 195 0.29 2.70 18.40
N ARG A 196 0.90 3.82 18.79
CA ARG A 196 0.14 4.91 19.45
C ARG A 196 -0.51 5.80 18.39
N PRO A 197 -1.85 5.86 18.30
CA PRO A 197 -2.52 6.72 17.32
C PRO A 197 -2.21 8.20 17.56
N PHE A 198 -2.45 9.00 16.53
CA PHE A 198 -2.36 10.44 16.56
C PHE A 198 -3.60 11.01 17.25
N ALA A 199 -3.48 12.21 17.81
CA ALA A 199 -4.64 12.94 18.35
C ALA A 199 -5.60 13.48 17.26
N ASP A 200 -5.18 13.40 15.99
CA ASP A 200 -5.96 13.81 14.84
C ASP A 200 -7.03 12.75 14.50
N ALA A 201 -8.28 13.20 14.40
CA ALA A 201 -9.42 12.33 14.13
C ALA A 201 -9.56 11.91 12.66
N ASN A 202 -8.87 12.56 11.72
CA ASN A 202 -8.98 12.31 10.29
C ASN A 202 -7.74 11.59 9.73
N VAL A 203 -7.37 10.49 10.41
CA VAL A 203 -6.22 9.65 10.09
C VAL A 203 -6.68 8.21 9.86
N VAL A 204 -6.20 7.60 8.77
CA VAL A 204 -6.32 6.17 8.50
C VAL A 204 -4.94 5.55 8.70
N TYR A 205 -4.89 4.40 9.37
CA TYR A 205 -3.64 3.74 9.73
C TYR A 205 -3.33 2.62 8.76
N ALA A 206 -2.13 2.66 8.20
CA ALA A 206 -1.69 1.76 7.14
C ALA A 206 -0.75 0.67 7.67
N PHE A 207 -0.92 -0.55 7.17
CA PHE A 207 0.09 -1.60 7.25
C PHE A 207 0.21 -2.36 5.92
N HIS A 208 1.40 -2.89 5.66
CA HIS A 208 1.69 -3.74 4.51
C HIS A 208 1.65 -5.21 4.93
N TYR A 209 1.20 -6.07 4.01
CA TYR A 209 1.12 -7.50 4.26
C TYR A 209 1.69 -8.32 3.13
N TYR A 210 2.86 -8.91 3.38
CA TYR A 210 3.54 -9.82 2.46
C TYR A 210 3.95 -11.13 3.13
N ASP A 211 3.41 -11.42 4.32
CA ASP A 211 3.76 -12.65 5.02
C ASP A 211 3.05 -13.88 4.41
N PRO A 212 3.74 -15.04 4.31
CA PRO A 212 5.17 -15.20 4.49
C PRO A 212 5.96 -14.67 3.29
N MET A 213 6.99 -13.85 3.53
CA MET A 213 7.85 -13.28 2.47
C MET A 213 8.46 -14.35 1.56
N ALA A 214 8.80 -15.52 2.12
CA ALA A 214 9.31 -16.67 1.35
C ALA A 214 8.33 -17.17 0.28
N PHE A 215 7.02 -16.93 0.45
CA PHE A 215 5.99 -17.24 -0.53
C PHE A 215 5.71 -16.06 -1.46
N THR A 216 5.55 -14.85 -0.94
CA THR A 216 5.13 -13.68 -1.73
C THR A 216 6.23 -13.14 -2.63
N HIS A 217 7.51 -13.27 -2.22
CA HIS A 217 8.69 -12.70 -2.87
C HIS A 217 9.60 -13.74 -3.53
N GLN A 218 9.04 -14.89 -3.90
CA GLN A 218 9.78 -15.95 -4.58
C GLN A 218 10.47 -15.43 -5.85
N TYR A 219 11.80 -15.47 -5.84
CA TYR A 219 12.67 -15.01 -6.92
C TYR A 219 12.57 -13.50 -7.17
N ALA A 220 12.52 -12.71 -6.10
CA ALA A 220 12.60 -11.26 -6.16
C ALA A 220 13.97 -10.81 -6.73
N LEU A 221 14.00 -10.41 -8.01
CA LEU A 221 15.23 -10.13 -8.75
C LEU A 221 15.91 -8.81 -8.38
N TRP A 222 15.18 -7.90 -7.72
CA TRP A 222 15.72 -6.63 -7.24
C TRP A 222 16.57 -6.78 -5.98
N ASP A 223 16.41 -7.89 -5.24
CA ASP A 223 17.15 -8.17 -4.01
C ASP A 223 18.08 -9.37 -4.18
N LYS A 224 19.06 -9.24 -5.07
CA LYS A 224 19.99 -10.30 -5.49
C LYS A 224 20.80 -10.90 -4.34
N GLY A 225 20.93 -10.20 -3.22
CA GLY A 225 21.67 -10.65 -2.04
C GLY A 225 20.83 -11.54 -1.11
N SER A 226 19.52 -11.34 -1.06
CA SER A 226 18.64 -12.05 -0.12
C SER A 226 18.30 -13.47 -0.52
N ALA A 227 17.84 -14.25 0.47
CA ALA A 227 17.13 -15.51 0.26
C ALA A 227 15.98 -15.40 -0.76
N TRP A 228 15.28 -14.26 -0.88
CA TRP A 228 14.12 -14.09 -1.76
C TRP A 228 14.48 -14.32 -3.22
N SER A 229 15.64 -13.82 -3.67
CA SER A 229 16.13 -14.03 -5.03
C SER A 229 16.49 -15.49 -5.37
N ARG A 230 16.58 -16.36 -4.36
CA ARG A 230 17.02 -17.76 -4.47
C ARG A 230 15.95 -18.79 -4.10
N ILE A 231 14.78 -18.34 -3.65
CA ILE A 231 13.64 -19.20 -3.29
C ILE A 231 12.63 -19.25 -4.44
N SER A 232 12.11 -20.44 -4.71
CA SER A 232 11.02 -20.66 -5.67
C SER A 232 10.28 -21.97 -5.36
N GLY A 233 9.03 -22.08 -5.82
CA GLY A 233 8.19 -23.26 -5.61
C GLY A 233 7.64 -23.41 -4.18
N VAL A 234 7.76 -22.39 -3.33
CA VAL A 234 7.15 -22.35 -2.00
C VAL A 234 5.62 -22.35 -2.17
N PRO A 235 4.90 -23.31 -1.53
CA PRO A 235 3.46 -23.39 -1.65
C PRO A 235 2.72 -22.48 -0.67
N PHE A 236 1.44 -22.25 -0.96
CA PHE A 236 0.44 -21.75 -0.02
C PHE A 236 -0.90 -22.43 -0.32
N PRO A 237 -1.69 -22.84 0.70
CA PRO A 237 -1.41 -22.78 2.13
C PRO A 237 -0.39 -23.85 2.59
N THR A 238 0.16 -23.68 3.80
CA THR A 238 1.05 -24.67 4.46
C THR A 238 0.67 -24.89 5.91
N GLN A 239 1.08 -26.02 6.47
CA GLN A 239 0.89 -26.36 7.89
C GLN A 239 2.20 -26.23 8.68
N ALA A 240 2.10 -26.17 10.02
CA ALA A 240 3.28 -26.33 10.86
C ALA A 240 3.91 -27.72 10.62
N GLY A 241 5.22 -27.75 10.39
CA GLY A 241 5.95 -28.96 10.02
C GLY A 241 5.74 -29.42 8.56
N ASP A 242 5.30 -28.54 7.65
CA ASP A 242 5.05 -28.89 6.24
C ASP A 242 6.24 -29.62 5.60
N ALA A 243 6.00 -30.86 5.16
CA ALA A 243 7.04 -31.73 4.62
C ALA A 243 7.67 -31.20 3.33
N THR A 244 6.95 -30.40 2.54
CA THR A 244 7.49 -29.77 1.33
C THR A 244 8.48 -28.68 1.71
N LEU A 245 8.11 -27.79 2.64
CA LEU A 245 9.03 -26.75 3.14
C LEU A 245 10.28 -27.36 3.78
N LEU A 246 10.13 -28.38 4.62
CA LEU A 246 11.25 -29.05 5.28
C LEU A 246 12.19 -29.73 4.29
N ARG A 247 11.64 -30.37 3.24
CA ARG A 247 12.44 -30.95 2.16
C ARG A 247 13.19 -29.87 1.38
N MET A 248 12.53 -28.77 1.00
CA MET A 248 13.18 -27.64 0.33
C MET A 248 14.31 -27.06 1.18
N ALA A 249 14.12 -26.97 2.50
CA ALA A 249 15.15 -26.51 3.43
C ALA A 249 16.35 -27.48 3.48
N GLN A 250 16.11 -28.79 3.51
CA GLN A 250 17.17 -29.80 3.44
C GLN A 250 17.95 -29.72 2.12
N ASP A 251 17.25 -29.52 1.00
CA ASP A 251 17.86 -29.38 -0.32
C ASP A 251 18.73 -28.12 -0.41
N ALA A 252 18.26 -27.00 0.15
CA ALA A 252 19.04 -25.78 0.27
C ALA A 252 20.30 -25.96 1.12
N ALA A 253 20.18 -26.65 2.27
CA ALA A 253 21.33 -26.97 3.12
C ALA A 253 22.36 -27.86 2.41
N ARG A 254 21.92 -28.85 1.61
CA ARG A 254 22.84 -29.67 0.79
C ARG A 254 23.59 -28.86 -0.26
N ARG A 255 22.98 -27.78 -0.78
CA ARG A 255 23.62 -26.80 -1.67
C ARG A 255 24.43 -25.73 -0.93
N LYS A 256 24.55 -25.83 0.40
CA LYS A 256 25.21 -24.86 1.28
C LYS A 256 24.54 -23.47 1.29
N ASP A 257 23.27 -23.38 0.92
CA ASP A 257 22.48 -22.15 1.04
C ASP A 257 21.79 -22.12 2.40
N ASN A 258 22.59 -21.82 3.44
CA ASN A 258 22.15 -21.87 4.84
C ASN A 258 21.06 -20.83 5.16
N GLU A 259 21.09 -19.68 4.48
CA GLU A 259 20.10 -18.62 4.64
C GLU A 259 18.72 -19.10 4.16
N VAL A 260 18.64 -19.62 2.93
CA VAL A 260 17.39 -20.18 2.39
C VAL A 260 16.91 -21.37 3.23
N ALA A 261 17.83 -22.23 3.67
CA ALA A 261 17.49 -23.36 4.54
C ALA A 261 16.92 -22.91 5.89
N GLN A 262 17.37 -21.78 6.44
CA GLN A 262 16.84 -21.21 7.68
C GLN A 262 15.46 -20.58 7.44
N VAL A 263 15.32 -19.72 6.43
CA VAL A 263 14.04 -19.09 6.07
C VAL A 263 12.91 -20.11 5.87
N LEU A 264 13.19 -21.22 5.17
CA LEU A 264 12.20 -22.27 4.94
C LEU A 264 11.86 -23.06 6.20
N ARG A 265 12.82 -23.27 7.11
CA ARG A 265 12.57 -23.89 8.42
C ARG A 265 11.73 -22.98 9.31
N ASP A 266 12.02 -21.69 9.31
CA ASP A 266 11.27 -20.69 10.06
C ASP A 266 9.84 -20.59 9.53
N MET A 267 9.66 -20.56 8.21
CA MET A 267 8.32 -20.65 7.60
C MET A 267 7.59 -21.93 8.00
N ALA A 268 8.27 -23.08 8.01
CA ALA A 268 7.69 -24.37 8.40
C ALA A 268 7.39 -24.49 9.90
N SER A 269 7.87 -23.57 10.75
CA SER A 269 7.61 -23.62 12.19
C SER A 269 6.16 -23.31 12.57
N GLN A 270 5.39 -22.72 11.66
CA GLN A 270 3.99 -22.37 11.85
C GLN A 270 3.14 -22.63 10.60
N ALA A 271 1.82 -22.65 10.77
CA ALA A 271 0.89 -22.77 9.66
C ALA A 271 0.70 -21.42 8.95
N TRP A 272 0.63 -21.45 7.62
CA TRP A 272 0.31 -20.30 6.79
C TRP A 272 -0.95 -20.62 5.98
N THR A 273 -2.10 -20.23 6.53
CA THR A 273 -3.41 -20.46 5.95
C THR A 273 -4.24 -19.17 5.96
N ALA A 274 -5.44 -19.21 5.36
CA ALA A 274 -6.37 -18.08 5.45
C ALA A 274 -6.74 -17.74 6.91
N GLU A 275 -6.83 -18.76 7.77
CA GLU A 275 -7.10 -18.60 9.20
C GLU A 275 -5.93 -17.91 9.92
N THR A 276 -4.68 -18.23 9.58
CA THR A 276 -3.50 -17.52 10.12
C THR A 276 -3.56 -16.03 9.76
N ILE A 277 -3.82 -15.72 8.49
CA ILE A 277 -3.91 -14.33 8.01
C ILE A 277 -5.03 -13.59 8.73
N LYS A 278 -6.22 -14.21 8.84
CA LYS A 278 -7.36 -13.65 9.56
C LYS A 278 -7.03 -13.36 11.03
N ALA A 279 -6.40 -14.30 11.73
CA ALA A 279 -6.02 -14.11 13.13
C ALA A 279 -5.03 -12.95 13.33
N GLN A 280 -4.07 -12.78 12.41
CA GLN A 280 -3.15 -11.64 12.42
C GLN A 280 -3.88 -10.31 12.23
N PHE A 281 -4.88 -10.27 11.34
CA PHE A 281 -5.66 -9.05 11.10
C PHE A 281 -6.62 -8.74 12.24
N GLU A 282 -7.15 -9.76 12.93
CA GLU A 282 -7.99 -9.59 14.12
C GLU A 282 -7.24 -8.88 15.26
N MET A 283 -5.92 -9.07 15.38
CA MET A 283 -5.10 -8.30 16.33
C MET A 283 -5.11 -6.81 16.03
N VAL A 284 -4.97 -6.45 14.74
CA VAL A 284 -5.07 -5.06 14.28
C VAL A 284 -6.50 -4.54 14.41
N ALA A 285 -7.51 -5.40 14.23
CA ALA A 285 -8.91 -5.01 14.34
C ALA A 285 -9.28 -4.68 15.79
N ALA A 286 -8.75 -5.45 16.75
CA ALA A 286 -8.87 -5.14 18.17
C ALA A 286 -8.23 -3.78 18.50
N TRP A 287 -7.03 -3.51 17.96
CA TRP A 287 -6.39 -2.20 18.08
C TRP A 287 -7.24 -1.07 17.47
N SER A 288 -7.77 -1.28 16.27
CA SER A 288 -8.63 -0.32 15.57
C SER A 288 -9.87 0.02 16.38
N ALA A 289 -10.55 -0.99 16.91
CA ALA A 289 -11.75 -0.82 17.74
C ALA A 289 -11.45 -0.10 19.06
N ALA A 290 -10.33 -0.44 19.72
CA ALA A 290 -9.92 0.18 20.98
C ALA A 290 -9.63 1.68 20.83
N HIS A 291 -9.12 2.10 19.66
CA HIS A 291 -8.73 3.48 19.39
C HIS A 291 -9.73 4.26 18.51
N SER A 292 -10.79 3.59 18.01
CA SER A 292 -11.68 4.15 16.98
C SER A 292 -10.92 4.66 15.76
N ALA A 293 -9.88 3.93 15.37
CA ALA A 293 -8.89 4.31 14.37
C ALA A 293 -9.06 3.46 13.10
N PRO A 294 -9.51 4.02 11.96
CA PRO A 294 -9.68 3.24 10.74
C PRO A 294 -8.36 2.71 10.19
N VAL A 295 -8.40 1.53 9.56
CA VAL A 295 -7.22 0.81 9.08
C VAL A 295 -7.34 0.49 7.58
N ILE A 296 -6.19 0.51 6.89
CA ILE A 296 -6.04 0.08 5.50
C ILE A 296 -4.84 -0.86 5.33
N VAL A 297 -5.02 -1.93 4.57
CA VAL A 297 -3.93 -2.78 4.06
C VAL A 297 -3.49 -2.21 2.71
N ASN A 298 -2.68 -1.16 2.72
CA ASN A 298 -2.36 -0.35 1.54
C ASN A 298 -1.32 -1.00 0.61
N GLU A 299 -0.67 -2.09 1.03
CA GLU A 299 0.08 -2.97 0.15
C GLU A 299 -0.05 -4.44 0.52
N PHE A 300 -0.33 -5.28 -0.48
CA PHE A 300 -0.22 -6.73 -0.40
C PHE A 300 -0.19 -7.34 -1.80
N GLY A 301 0.54 -8.46 -1.96
CA GLY A 301 0.58 -9.19 -3.22
C GLY A 301 1.48 -10.42 -3.20
N VAL A 302 1.42 -11.19 -4.28
CA VAL A 302 2.38 -12.26 -4.60
C VAL A 302 2.99 -12.02 -5.98
N LEU A 303 4.31 -12.11 -6.09
CA LEU A 303 5.03 -12.06 -7.35
C LEU A 303 4.45 -13.03 -8.38
N ARG A 304 4.26 -12.56 -9.62
CA ARG A 304 3.47 -13.29 -10.63
C ARG A 304 4.14 -14.53 -11.23
N TRP A 305 5.44 -14.75 -11.02
CA TRP A 305 6.24 -15.65 -11.86
C TRP A 305 6.70 -16.99 -11.24
N LYS A 306 6.97 -17.08 -9.93
CA LYS A 306 7.47 -18.35 -9.32
C LYS A 306 6.46 -19.08 -8.43
N ALA A 307 5.48 -18.38 -7.88
CA ALA A 307 4.42 -19.02 -7.11
C ALA A 307 3.52 -19.81 -8.06
N ARG A 308 3.04 -21.00 -7.63
CA ARG A 308 2.00 -21.71 -8.38
C ARG A 308 0.79 -20.81 -8.50
N ARG A 309 0.18 -20.78 -9.69
CA ARG A 309 -0.94 -19.88 -10.00
C ARG A 309 -2.09 -20.00 -9.02
N ALA A 310 -2.48 -21.23 -8.67
CA ALA A 310 -3.55 -21.52 -7.72
C ALA A 310 -3.23 -20.98 -6.32
N ASP A 311 -2.01 -21.21 -5.83
CA ASP A 311 -1.56 -20.74 -4.52
C ASP A 311 -1.56 -19.21 -4.44
N ARG A 312 -1.10 -18.53 -5.52
CA ARG A 312 -1.16 -17.06 -5.62
C ARG A 312 -2.60 -16.56 -5.51
N LEU A 313 -3.55 -17.18 -6.21
CA LEU A 313 -4.96 -16.79 -6.15
C LEU A 313 -5.56 -17.05 -4.77
N ALA A 314 -5.24 -18.19 -4.15
CA ALA A 314 -5.71 -18.53 -2.82
C ALA A 314 -5.21 -17.54 -1.76
N TRP A 315 -3.94 -17.12 -1.83
CA TRP A 315 -3.37 -16.13 -0.91
C TRP A 315 -4.00 -14.75 -1.10
N LEU A 316 -4.18 -14.28 -2.35
CA LEU A 316 -4.82 -12.99 -2.63
C LEU A 316 -6.26 -12.95 -2.09
N ALA A 317 -7.03 -14.02 -2.33
CA ALA A 317 -8.39 -14.14 -1.81
C ALA A 317 -8.40 -14.18 -0.27
N ALA A 318 -7.44 -14.86 0.36
CA ALA A 318 -7.34 -14.93 1.81
C ALA A 318 -7.04 -13.57 2.46
N VAL A 319 -6.07 -12.81 1.94
CA VAL A 319 -5.73 -11.47 2.45
C VAL A 319 -6.90 -10.51 2.28
N ARG A 320 -7.49 -10.47 1.08
CA ARG A 320 -8.66 -9.63 0.81
C ARG A 320 -9.84 -9.97 1.72
N SER A 321 -10.14 -11.26 1.89
CA SER A 321 -11.26 -11.69 2.74
C SER A 321 -11.01 -11.36 4.21
N ALA A 322 -9.76 -11.50 4.69
CA ALA A 322 -9.39 -11.10 6.05
C ALA A 322 -9.52 -9.59 6.25
N ALA A 323 -9.07 -8.77 5.30
CA ALA A 323 -9.20 -7.31 5.36
C ALA A 323 -10.67 -6.88 5.45
N GLU A 324 -11.51 -7.39 4.55
CA GLU A 324 -12.95 -7.06 4.53
C GLU A 324 -13.66 -7.56 5.79
N ALA A 325 -13.34 -8.76 6.29
CA ALA A 325 -13.91 -9.29 7.53
C ALA A 325 -13.55 -8.45 8.76
N CYS A 326 -12.40 -7.76 8.74
CA CYS A 326 -11.98 -6.83 9.80
C CYS A 326 -12.43 -5.38 9.56
N GLY A 327 -13.15 -5.11 8.47
CA GLY A 327 -13.59 -3.75 8.11
C GLY A 327 -12.48 -2.83 7.60
N PHE A 328 -11.35 -3.40 7.17
CA PHE A 328 -10.22 -2.64 6.64
C PHE A 328 -10.42 -2.30 5.17
N GLY A 329 -9.94 -1.13 4.76
CA GLY A 329 -9.67 -0.89 3.35
C GLY A 329 -8.49 -1.71 2.86
N TRP A 330 -8.30 -1.82 1.56
CA TRP A 330 -7.14 -2.51 1.01
C TRP A 330 -6.73 -1.99 -0.37
N ALA A 331 -5.44 -2.06 -0.68
CA ALA A 331 -4.90 -1.77 -2.00
C ALA A 331 -3.90 -2.86 -2.43
N HIS A 332 -4.24 -3.61 -3.48
CA HIS A 332 -3.38 -4.64 -4.04
C HIS A 332 -2.13 -4.01 -4.68
N TRP A 333 -0.94 -4.50 -4.33
CA TRP A 333 0.26 -4.22 -5.09
C TRP A 333 0.34 -5.30 -6.18
N ASP A 334 0.27 -5.01 -7.48
CA ASP A 334 0.22 -3.69 -8.17
C ASP A 334 -0.62 -3.77 -9.45
N TYR A 335 -0.75 -2.65 -10.17
CA TYR A 335 -1.48 -2.57 -11.43
C TYR A 335 -0.90 -3.47 -12.53
N SER A 336 0.36 -3.26 -12.95
CA SER A 336 0.92 -3.94 -14.14
C SER A 336 2.39 -4.35 -14.04
N THR A 337 3.08 -4.17 -12.91
CA THR A 337 4.52 -4.37 -12.80
C THR A 337 4.90 -5.77 -12.27
N SER A 338 5.32 -5.94 -11.02
CA SER A 338 5.85 -7.23 -10.56
C SER A 338 4.75 -8.15 -10.03
N PHE A 339 3.73 -7.57 -9.43
CA PHE A 339 2.69 -8.30 -8.74
C PHE A 339 1.37 -8.34 -9.51
N GLY A 340 1.07 -7.34 -10.33
CA GLY A 340 0.22 -7.47 -11.52
C GLY A 340 -1.22 -7.90 -11.36
N LEU A 341 -2.10 -6.92 -11.51
CA LEU A 341 -3.50 -7.09 -11.87
C LEU A 341 -3.72 -7.17 -13.40
N VAL A 342 -2.81 -6.57 -14.17
CA VAL A 342 -2.75 -6.58 -15.64
C VAL A 342 -1.58 -7.46 -16.09
N ASN A 343 -1.86 -8.34 -17.05
CA ASN A 343 -0.88 -9.23 -17.67
C ASN A 343 0.14 -8.46 -18.51
N GLU A 344 1.25 -9.09 -18.84
CA GLU A 344 2.32 -8.49 -19.66
C GLU A 344 1.85 -8.15 -21.09
N ASP A 345 0.82 -8.85 -21.59
CA ASP A 345 0.18 -8.55 -22.88
C ASP A 345 -0.81 -7.37 -22.81
N GLY A 346 -0.91 -6.71 -21.65
CA GLY A 346 -1.81 -5.59 -21.41
C GLY A 346 -3.25 -6.01 -21.08
N SER A 347 -3.58 -7.30 -21.04
CA SER A 347 -4.94 -7.76 -20.70
C SER A 347 -5.18 -7.80 -19.20
N LEU A 348 -6.42 -7.54 -18.77
CA LEU A 348 -6.81 -7.70 -17.36
C LEU A 348 -6.77 -9.16 -16.93
N ASP A 349 -6.04 -9.47 -15.84
CA ASP A 349 -6.03 -10.81 -15.25
C ASP A 349 -7.35 -11.06 -14.50
N ARG A 350 -8.29 -11.71 -15.18
CA ARG A 350 -9.63 -12.01 -14.65
C ARG A 350 -9.59 -12.87 -13.40
N ALA A 351 -8.65 -13.79 -13.26
CA ALA A 351 -8.60 -14.66 -12.10
C ALA A 351 -8.04 -13.92 -10.87
N VAL A 352 -7.05 -13.04 -11.04
CA VAL A 352 -6.62 -12.12 -9.96
C VAL A 352 -7.75 -11.19 -9.58
N THR A 353 -8.41 -10.60 -10.58
CA THR A 353 -9.55 -9.71 -10.37
C THR A 353 -10.67 -10.41 -9.59
N HIS A 354 -10.98 -11.67 -9.93
CA HIS A 354 -11.93 -12.49 -9.20
C HIS A 354 -11.48 -12.77 -7.76
N ALA A 355 -10.20 -13.11 -7.54
CA ALA A 355 -9.68 -13.31 -6.18
C ALA A 355 -9.78 -12.04 -5.31
N LEU A 356 -9.68 -10.86 -5.91
CA LEU A 356 -9.75 -9.57 -5.21
C LEU A 356 -11.18 -9.02 -5.08
N LEU A 357 -12.06 -9.25 -6.05
CA LEU A 357 -13.41 -8.65 -6.08
C LEU A 357 -14.54 -9.66 -5.86
N GLY A 358 -14.25 -10.96 -5.87
CA GLY A 358 -15.22 -12.03 -5.65
C GLY A 358 -16.33 -12.06 -6.70
N ALA A 359 -16.11 -11.44 -7.86
CA ALA A 359 -17.08 -11.20 -8.92
C ALA A 359 -16.82 -12.04 -10.17
#